data_AF-A0A1D1UXC8-F1
#
_entry.id   AF-A0A1D1UXC8-F1
#
_cell.length_a   1.000
_cell.length_b   1.000
_cell.length_c   1.000
_cell.angle_alpha   90.00
_cell.angle_beta   90.00
_cell.angle_gamma   90.00
#
_symmetry.space_group_name_H-M   'P 1'
#
loop_
_entity.id
_entity.type
_entity.pdbx_description
1 polymer ?
#
loop_
_entity_poly.entity_id
_entity_poly.type
_entity_poly.pdbx_seq_one_letter_code
_entity_poly.pdbx_strand_id
1 'polypeptide(L)'
;MTEAEMEEMEKRERYQKYRDRAKERRNKYGDTETAPPLRIRGLAKATKAEQRKRAAEEMEPGPSNDDNDVAPGLGSGNVGAKLMKAMGWSEGKGLGRADQGRVNPVEASGHSGTAGLGASVEGAPDILPTDTYASKVRKTMRQKFINMQR
;
A
#
# COMPACT_ATOMS: atom_id res chain seq x y z
N MET A 1 -51.37 -7.94 -20.00
CA MET A 1 -50.55 -8.75 -19.07
C MET A 1 -51.48 -9.29 -18.02
N THR A 2 -51.46 -10.60 -17.83
CA THR A 2 -52.29 -11.28 -16.84
C THR A 2 -51.71 -11.10 -15.44
N GLU A 3 -52.55 -11.19 -14.41
CA GLU A 3 -52.14 -11.05 -13.00
C GLU A 3 -51.01 -12.02 -12.62
N ALA A 4 -51.03 -13.23 -13.21
CA ALA A 4 -49.98 -14.23 -13.06
C ALA A 4 -48.63 -13.78 -13.63
N GLU A 5 -48.60 -13.06 -14.74
CA GLU A 5 -47.37 -12.55 -15.35
C GLU A 5 -46.74 -11.42 -14.50
N MET A 6 -47.57 -10.65 -13.80
CA MET A 6 -47.13 -9.56 -12.92
C MET A 6 -46.50 -10.10 -11.63
N GLU A 7 -47.11 -11.13 -11.04
CA GLU A 7 -46.60 -11.78 -9.84
C GLU A 7 -45.24 -12.48 -10.10
N GLU A 8 -45.07 -13.05 -11.29
CA GLU A 8 -43.83 -13.72 -11.69
C GLU A 8 -42.67 -12.73 -11.90
N MET A 9 -42.95 -11.54 -12.46
CA MET A 9 -41.99 -10.46 -12.58
C MET A 9 -41.56 -9.91 -11.21
N GLU A 10 -42.51 -9.67 -10.30
CA GLU A 10 -42.15 -9.26 -8.93
C GLU A 10 -41.31 -10.31 -8.21
N LYS A 11 -41.57 -11.60 -8.46
CA LYS A 11 -40.77 -12.70 -7.91
C LYS A 11 -39.35 -12.68 -8.47
N ARG A 12 -39.18 -12.44 -9.77
CA ARG A 12 -37.87 -12.23 -10.40
C ARG A 12 -37.15 -10.99 -9.85
N GLU A 13 -37.84 -9.89 -9.63
CA GLU A 13 -37.25 -8.67 -9.05
C GLU A 13 -36.85 -8.86 -7.58
N ARG A 14 -37.68 -9.55 -6.78
CA ARG A 14 -37.32 -9.98 -5.41
C ARG A 14 -36.14 -10.97 -5.39
N TYR A 15 -36.00 -11.80 -6.42
CA TYR A 15 -34.91 -12.77 -6.56
C TYR A 15 -33.63 -12.17 -7.17
N GLN A 16 -33.74 -11.04 -7.88
CA GLN A 16 -32.63 -10.21 -8.36
C GLN A 16 -32.17 -9.18 -7.32
N LYS A 17 -32.53 -9.35 -6.06
CA LYS A 17 -32.01 -8.51 -4.97
C LYS A 17 -30.52 -8.78 -4.78
N TYR A 18 -29.73 -7.71 -4.84
CA TYR A 18 -28.27 -7.74 -4.68
C TYR A 18 -27.86 -8.59 -3.47
N ARG A 19 -27.08 -9.64 -3.74
CA ARG A 19 -26.48 -10.50 -2.72
C ARG A 19 -25.03 -10.12 -2.52
N ASP A 20 -24.74 -9.45 -1.41
CA ASP A 20 -23.40 -9.01 -1.06
C ASP A 20 -22.51 -10.19 -0.60
N ARG A 21 -21.95 -10.89 -1.57
CA ARG A 21 -21.10 -12.06 -1.36
C ARG A 21 -19.80 -11.71 -0.60
N ALA A 22 -19.34 -10.46 -0.67
CA ALA A 22 -18.15 -9.99 0.06
C ALA A 22 -18.45 -9.85 1.56
N LYS A 23 -19.61 -9.28 1.91
CA LYS A 23 -20.10 -9.22 3.30
C LYS A 23 -20.36 -10.60 3.90
N GLU A 24 -20.95 -11.51 3.12
CA GLU A 24 -21.16 -12.90 3.55
C GLU A 24 -19.84 -13.62 3.86
N ARG A 25 -18.80 -13.44 3.04
CA ARG A 25 -17.46 -13.94 3.32
C ARG A 25 -16.88 -13.33 4.61
N ARG A 26 -17.01 -12.02 4.81
CA ARG A 26 -16.55 -11.34 6.02
C ARG A 26 -17.23 -11.89 7.28
N ASN A 27 -18.53 -12.21 7.22
CA ASN A 27 -19.26 -12.79 8.35
C ASN A 27 -18.93 -14.27 8.59
N LYS A 28 -18.76 -15.05 7.51
CA LYS A 28 -18.51 -16.50 7.60
C LYS A 28 -17.10 -16.83 8.05
N TYR A 29 -16.12 -16.07 7.54
CA TYR A 29 -14.71 -16.34 7.82
C TYR A 29 -14.10 -15.34 8.81
N GLY A 30 -14.79 -14.24 9.11
CA GLY A 30 -14.24 -13.17 9.94
C GLY A 30 -13.02 -12.51 9.30
N ASP A 31 -12.67 -11.30 9.72
CA ASP A 31 -11.27 -10.90 9.66
C ASP A 31 -10.54 -11.76 10.72
N THR A 32 -9.91 -12.86 10.32
CA THR A 32 -8.79 -13.43 11.10
C THR A 32 -7.56 -12.54 10.94
N GLU A 33 -7.72 -11.24 11.16
CA GLU A 33 -6.69 -10.22 11.35
C GLU A 33 -7.26 -9.17 12.31
N THR A 34 -7.78 -9.63 13.45
CA THR A 34 -7.96 -8.71 14.57
C THR A 34 -6.55 -8.38 15.06
N ALA A 35 -5.95 -7.31 14.51
CA ALA A 35 -4.87 -6.61 15.18
C ALA A 35 -5.29 -6.45 16.65
N PRO A 36 -4.43 -6.81 17.62
CA PRO A 36 -4.84 -6.86 19.02
C PRO A 36 -5.48 -5.52 19.40
N PRO A 37 -6.62 -5.53 20.14
CA PRO A 37 -7.25 -4.29 20.52
C PRO A 37 -6.21 -3.44 21.24
N LEU A 38 -5.97 -2.22 20.73
CA LEU A 38 -5.14 -1.24 21.40
C LEU A 38 -5.73 -1.06 22.80
N ARG A 39 -5.09 -1.63 23.82
CA ARG A 39 -5.46 -1.44 25.21
C ARG A 39 -5.04 -0.04 25.64
N ILE A 40 -5.67 0.98 25.08
CA ILE A 40 -5.60 2.33 25.65
C ILE A 40 -6.57 2.33 26.81
N ARG A 41 -6.01 2.15 28.00
CA ARG A 41 -6.75 2.24 29.26
C ARG A 41 -7.31 3.66 29.37
N GLY A 42 -8.63 3.80 29.28
CA GLY A 42 -9.34 5.03 29.66
C GLY A 42 -10.28 5.65 28.64
N LEU A 43 -10.40 5.15 27.39
CA LEU A 43 -11.25 5.83 26.39
C LEU A 43 -12.58 5.11 26.14
N ALA A 44 -13.52 5.30 27.07
CA ALA A 44 -14.91 5.04 26.81
C ALA A 44 -15.49 6.15 25.91
N LYS A 45 -16.09 5.73 24.79
CA LYS A 45 -17.04 6.45 23.92
C LYS A 45 -16.51 7.63 23.09
N ALA A 46 -15.58 7.36 22.17
CA ALA A 46 -15.47 8.16 20.94
C ALA A 46 -16.32 7.49 19.84
N THR A 47 -17.09 8.25 19.07
CA THR A 47 -17.82 7.70 17.92
C THR A 47 -16.84 7.19 16.86
N LYS A 48 -17.23 6.20 16.07
CA LYS A 48 -16.37 5.60 15.02
C LYS A 48 -15.83 6.65 14.01
N ALA A 49 -16.54 7.76 13.84
CA ALA A 49 -16.11 8.89 13.02
C ALA A 49 -15.00 9.73 13.69
N GLU A 50 -15.12 10.00 14.99
CA GLU A 50 -14.10 10.74 15.75
C GLU A 50 -12.82 9.93 15.91
N GLN A 51 -12.92 8.61 16.09
CA GLN A 51 -11.76 7.71 16.10
C GLN A 51 -11.03 7.73 14.75
N ARG A 52 -11.76 7.75 13.62
CA ARG A 52 -11.18 7.86 12.28
C ARG A 52 -10.54 9.21 12.02
N LYS A 53 -11.14 10.30 12.52
CA LYS A 53 -10.59 11.65 12.41
C LYS A 53 -9.30 11.80 13.23
N ARG A 54 -9.29 11.33 14.48
CA ARG A 54 -8.07 11.31 15.31
C ARG A 54 -6.99 10.39 14.76
N ALA A 55 -7.34 9.19 14.27
CA ALA A 55 -6.37 8.32 13.64
C ALA A 55 -5.77 8.92 12.35
N ALA A 56 -6.50 9.79 11.65
CA ALA A 56 -6.01 10.51 10.49
C ALA A 56 -5.20 11.78 10.86
N GLU A 57 -5.46 12.38 12.02
CA GLU A 57 -4.79 13.59 12.53
C GLU A 57 -3.53 13.26 13.36
N GLU A 58 -3.52 12.12 14.06
CA GLU A 58 -2.38 11.56 14.79
C GLU A 58 -1.44 10.75 13.86
N MET A 59 -1.87 10.49 12.63
CA MET A 59 -0.99 10.15 11.52
C MET A 59 -0.32 11.42 10.99
N GLU A 60 0.36 12.14 11.89
CA GLU A 60 1.54 12.89 11.47
C GLU A 60 2.41 11.91 10.68
N PRO A 61 2.94 12.28 9.50
CA PRO A 61 3.96 11.48 8.86
C PRO A 61 5.15 11.47 9.82
N GLY A 62 5.17 10.49 10.74
CA GLY A 62 6.37 10.10 11.46
C GLY A 62 7.47 9.98 10.41
N PRO A 63 8.70 10.42 10.74
CA PRO A 63 9.76 10.66 9.76
C PRO A 63 9.70 9.55 8.75
N SER A 64 9.32 9.89 7.52
CA SER A 64 9.32 8.89 6.48
C SER A 64 10.74 8.40 6.48
N ASN A 65 10.93 7.14 6.86
CA ASN A 65 12.13 6.43 6.50
C ASN A 65 11.99 6.21 4.99
N ASP A 66 11.97 7.30 4.23
CA ASP A 66 12.41 7.38 2.85
C ASP A 66 13.94 7.23 2.86
N ASP A 67 14.45 6.22 3.57
CA ASP A 67 15.75 5.61 3.32
C ASP A 67 15.65 4.73 2.06
N ASN A 68 14.88 5.18 1.07
CA ASN A 68 15.01 4.77 -0.33
C ASN A 68 16.00 5.67 -1.06
N ASP A 69 16.59 6.67 -0.38
CA ASP A 69 17.88 7.15 -0.77
C ASP A 69 18.83 5.94 -0.73
N VAL A 70 19.30 5.55 -1.92
CA VAL A 70 20.45 4.67 -2.12
C VAL A 70 21.65 5.38 -1.50
N ALA A 71 21.68 5.49 -0.17
CA ALA A 71 22.74 6.12 0.55
C ALA A 71 23.99 5.30 0.27
N PRO A 72 25.11 5.96 -0.11
CA PRO A 72 26.32 5.26 -0.50
C PRO A 72 26.90 4.60 0.75
N GLY A 73 26.56 3.34 0.94
CA GLY A 73 27.10 2.51 2.01
C GLY A 73 26.49 2.76 3.39
N LEU A 74 26.66 1.75 4.24
CA LEU A 74 26.36 1.80 5.67
C LEU A 74 27.31 2.81 6.33
N GLY A 75 26.92 4.09 6.38
CA GLY A 75 27.71 5.14 7.00
C GLY A 75 28.20 4.75 8.40
N SER A 76 29.44 5.12 8.74
CA SER A 76 30.12 4.72 9.98
C SER A 76 29.42 5.18 11.27
N GLY A 77 28.48 6.13 11.17
CA GLY A 77 27.64 6.59 12.27
C GLY A 77 26.43 5.70 12.60
N ASN A 78 26.11 4.71 11.76
CA ASN A 78 24.97 3.82 12.00
C ASN A 78 25.32 2.72 13.02
N VAL A 79 24.45 2.52 14.02
CA VAL A 79 24.58 1.46 15.03
C VAL A 79 24.72 0.07 14.39
N GLY A 80 23.96 -0.22 13.33
CA GLY A 80 24.05 -1.46 12.57
C GLY A 80 25.43 -1.65 11.91
N ALA A 81 26.03 -0.59 11.38
CA ALA A 81 27.38 -0.65 10.80
C ALA A 81 28.42 -0.99 11.88
N LYS A 82 28.30 -0.39 13.07
CA LYS A 82 29.18 -0.69 14.22
C LYS A 82 29.04 -2.14 14.68
N LEU A 83 27.80 -2.65 14.75
CA LEU A 83 27.53 -4.04 15.14
C LEU A 83 28.12 -5.03 14.11
N MET A 84 27.93 -4.79 12.81
CA MET A 84 28.51 -5.66 11.77
C MET A 84 30.04 -5.67 11.83
N LYS A 85 30.68 -4.50 11.99
CA LYS A 85 32.13 -4.41 12.18
C LYS A 85 32.61 -5.18 13.41
N ALA A 86 31.87 -5.12 14.53
CA ALA A 86 32.17 -5.88 15.73
C ALA A 86 32.05 -7.41 15.54
N MET A 87 31.20 -7.86 14.61
CA MET A 87 31.05 -9.27 14.22
C MET A 87 32.09 -9.72 13.19
N GLY A 88 33.05 -8.88 12.83
CA GLY A 88 34.11 -9.19 11.87
C GLY A 88 33.77 -8.93 10.41
N TRP A 89 32.60 -8.34 10.11
CA TRP A 89 32.31 -7.87 8.75
C TRP A 89 33.15 -6.62 8.43
N SER A 90 33.65 -6.55 7.19
CA SER A 90 34.45 -5.44 6.71
C SER A 90 33.73 -4.68 5.60
N GLU A 91 33.92 -3.37 5.59
CA GLU A 91 33.26 -2.48 4.63
C GLU A 91 33.67 -2.81 3.20
N GLY A 92 32.71 -2.79 2.27
CA GLY A 92 32.91 -3.14 0.87
C GLY A 92 32.91 -4.65 0.56
N LYS A 93 32.74 -5.52 1.56
CA LYS A 93 32.67 -6.97 1.35
C LYS A 93 31.26 -7.54 1.47
N GLY A 94 31.02 -8.61 0.72
CA GLY A 94 29.82 -9.43 0.83
C GLY A 94 29.77 -10.19 2.15
N LEU A 95 28.56 -10.57 2.59
CA LEU A 95 28.39 -11.44 3.76
C LEU A 95 28.65 -12.91 3.39
N GLY A 96 29.03 -13.72 4.39
CA GLY A 96 29.25 -15.16 4.24
C GLY A 96 30.71 -15.57 4.46
N ARG A 97 30.97 -16.88 4.57
CA ARG A 97 32.30 -17.42 4.93
C ARG A 97 33.41 -17.00 3.96
N ALA A 98 33.10 -16.84 2.68
CA ALA A 98 34.05 -16.50 1.63
C ALA A 98 33.73 -15.14 1.00
N ASP A 99 33.06 -14.24 1.75
CA ASP A 99 32.61 -12.93 1.27
C ASP A 99 31.72 -13.02 0.00
N GLN A 100 31.03 -14.14 -0.19
CA GLN A 100 30.32 -14.48 -1.44
C GLN A 100 28.95 -13.79 -1.61
N GLY A 101 28.45 -13.17 -0.56
CA GLY A 101 27.20 -12.42 -0.59
C GLY A 101 27.31 -11.19 -1.49
N ARG A 102 26.17 -10.70 -1.97
CA ARG A 102 26.14 -9.48 -2.76
C ARG A 102 26.46 -8.26 -1.90
N VAL A 103 27.29 -7.36 -2.42
CA VAL A 103 27.68 -6.11 -1.73
C VAL A 103 26.56 -5.07 -1.81
N ASN A 104 25.98 -4.92 -3.00
CA ASN A 104 24.93 -3.94 -3.24
C ASN A 104 23.53 -4.53 -2.97
N PRO A 105 22.57 -3.72 -2.52
CA PRO A 105 21.15 -4.10 -2.49
C PRO A 105 20.65 -4.61 -3.86
N VAL A 106 19.56 -5.38 -3.87
CA VAL A 106 18.85 -5.64 -5.14
C VAL A 106 17.85 -4.53 -5.36
N GLU A 107 17.95 -3.93 -6.53
CA GLU A 107 16.98 -2.96 -7.01
C GLU A 107 15.68 -3.66 -7.36
N ALA A 108 14.59 -3.21 -6.77
CA ALA A 108 13.24 -3.67 -7.10
C ALA A 108 12.62 -2.68 -8.08
N SER A 109 12.35 -3.12 -9.32
CA SER A 109 11.57 -2.32 -10.27
C SER A 109 10.08 -2.41 -9.93
N GLY A 110 9.51 -1.34 -9.38
CA GLY A 110 8.05 -1.20 -9.21
C GLY A 110 7.36 -0.90 -10.54
N HIS A 111 6.08 -1.28 -10.66
CA HIS A 111 5.22 -0.84 -11.75
C HIS A 111 4.32 0.30 -11.26
N SER A 112 4.18 1.36 -12.05
CA SER A 112 3.27 2.46 -11.71
C SER A 112 1.83 2.10 -12.11
N GLY A 113 0.94 2.05 -11.12
CA GLY A 113 -0.49 1.79 -11.33
C GLY A 113 -0.86 0.30 -11.50
N THR A 114 -1.87 0.04 -12.35
CA THR A 114 -2.49 -1.30 -12.52
C THR A 114 -2.23 -1.91 -13.90
N ALA A 115 -1.24 -1.40 -14.63
CA ALA A 115 -0.90 -1.94 -15.94
C ALA A 115 -0.33 -3.37 -15.83
N GLY A 116 -0.62 -4.19 -16.83
CA GLY A 116 -0.21 -5.59 -16.85
C GLY A 116 1.31 -5.75 -17.08
N LEU A 117 1.85 -6.89 -16.66
CA LEU A 117 3.24 -7.25 -16.92
C LEU A 117 3.55 -7.18 -18.43
N GLY A 118 4.61 -6.46 -18.80
CA GLY A 118 5.01 -6.25 -20.20
C GLY A 118 4.34 -5.06 -20.90
N ALA A 119 3.45 -4.32 -20.24
CA ALA A 119 2.99 -3.04 -20.76
C ALA A 119 4.15 -2.03 -20.77
N SER A 120 4.38 -1.38 -21.91
CA SER A 120 5.34 -0.28 -21.99
C SER A 120 4.91 0.83 -21.04
N VAL A 121 5.68 1.04 -19.99
CA VAL A 121 5.50 2.12 -19.00
C VAL A 121 5.90 3.48 -19.60
N GLU A 122 6.30 3.52 -20.88
CA GLU A 122 6.59 4.75 -21.60
C GLU A 122 5.36 5.66 -21.63
N GLY A 123 5.35 6.63 -20.72
CA GLY A 123 4.29 7.61 -20.59
C GLY A 123 3.20 7.24 -19.57
N ALA A 124 3.42 6.24 -18.71
CA ALA A 124 2.61 6.07 -17.52
C ALA A 124 2.99 7.14 -16.49
N PRO A 125 2.02 7.83 -15.87
CA PRO A 125 2.32 8.84 -14.86
C PRO A 125 2.98 8.17 -13.66
N ASP A 126 4.10 8.74 -13.20
CA ASP A 126 4.83 8.30 -12.00
C ASP A 126 4.02 8.61 -10.72
N ILE A 127 2.94 7.85 -10.52
CA ILE A 127 2.01 7.97 -9.41
C ILE A 127 2.43 6.97 -8.35
N LEU A 128 2.85 7.49 -7.21
CA LEU A 128 3.12 6.67 -6.04
C LEU A 128 1.83 6.44 -5.24
N PRO A 129 1.69 5.31 -4.53
CA PRO A 129 0.54 5.09 -3.65
C PRO A 129 0.42 6.17 -2.57
N THR A 130 1.55 6.69 -2.09
CA THR A 130 1.70 7.71 -1.05
C THR A 130 1.39 9.13 -1.53
N ASP A 131 1.22 9.35 -2.84
CA ASP A 131 0.93 10.67 -3.39
C ASP A 131 -0.46 11.21 -2.95
N THR A 132 -0.50 12.47 -2.52
CA THR A 132 -1.74 13.22 -2.27
C THR A 132 -2.57 13.36 -3.55
N TYR A 133 -3.90 13.42 -3.45
CA TYR A 133 -4.78 13.56 -4.62
C TYR A 133 -4.38 14.72 -5.56
N ALA A 134 -3.99 15.87 -5.00
CA ALA A 134 -3.52 17.01 -5.77
C ALA A 134 -2.21 16.75 -6.53
N SER A 135 -1.29 15.94 -6.01
CA SER A 135 -0.08 15.54 -6.76
C SER A 135 -0.42 14.54 -7.86
N LYS A 136 -1.35 13.60 -7.62
CA LYS A 136 -1.85 12.66 -8.63
C LYS A 136 -2.47 13.38 -9.83
N VAL A 137 -3.33 14.39 -9.58
CA VAL A 137 -3.95 15.19 -10.66
C VAL A 137 -2.89 15.96 -11.46
N ARG A 138 -1.92 16.62 -10.80
CA ARG A 138 -0.85 17.35 -11.50
C ARG A 138 0.04 16.43 -12.34
N LYS A 139 0.45 15.29 -11.77
CA LYS A 139 1.29 14.28 -12.46
C LYS A 139 0.56 13.69 -13.68
N THR A 140 -0.71 13.32 -13.52
CA THR A 140 -1.53 12.82 -14.63
C THR A 140 -1.78 13.86 -15.71
N MET A 141 -2.09 15.12 -15.35
CA MET A 141 -2.28 16.22 -16.31
C MET A 141 -1.01 16.49 -17.12
N ARG A 142 0.15 16.56 -16.46
CA ARG A 142 1.45 16.72 -17.14
C ARG A 142 1.72 15.59 -18.12
N GLN A 143 1.44 14.34 -17.72
CA GLN A 143 1.63 13.19 -18.60
C GLN A 143 0.72 13.23 -19.82
N LYS A 144 -0.56 13.57 -19.65
CA LYS A 144 -1.50 13.76 -20.76
C LYS A 144 -1.03 14.82 -21.74
N PHE A 145 -0.47 15.93 -21.24
CA PHE A 145 0.08 16.98 -22.09
C PHE A 145 1.29 16.50 -22.90
N ILE A 146 2.24 15.81 -22.26
CA ILE A 146 3.42 15.24 -22.94
C ILE A 146 3.00 14.26 -24.05
N ASN A 147 2.00 13.42 -23.77
CA ASN A 147 1.48 12.46 -24.75
C ASN A 147 0.75 13.14 -25.92
N MET A 148 0.22 14.36 -25.73
CA MET A 148 -0.47 15.12 -26.78
C MET A 148 0.49 15.82 -27.75
N GLN A 149 1.75 16.05 -27.33
CA GLN A 149 2.77 16.75 -28.12
C GLN A 149 3.66 15.78 -28.93
N ARG A 150 3.30 14.50 -28.97
CA ARG A 150 3.99 13.43 -29.70
C ARG A 150 3.16 13.01 -30.90
#